data_AF-A0A7H4P6J5-F1
#
_entry.id   AF-A0A7H4P6J5-F1
#
_cell.length_a   1.000
_cell.length_b   1.000
_cell.length_c   1.000
_cell.angle_alpha   90.00
_cell.angle_beta   90.00
_cell.angle_gamma   90.00
#
_symmetry.space_group_name_H-M   'P 1'
#
loop_
_entity.id
_entity.type
_entity.pdbx_description
1 polymer ?
#
loop_
_entity_poly.entity_id
_entity_poly.type
_entity_poly.pdbx_seq_one_letter_code
_entity_poly.pdbx_strand_id
1 'polypeptide(L)' 'MVSVLSVVSQTNMVAIAPEWLAQEFEEQFGLQLLPLPLEMDSRTCYLSWHETAGQERSHRWMAELLIKICQR' A
#
# COMPACT_ATOMS: atom_id res chain seq x y z
N MET A 1 -17.28 -6.71 0.33
CA MET A 1 -16.08 -6.41 1.14
C MET A 1 -16.11 -4.92 1.44
N VAL A 2 -16.20 -4.53 2.71
CA VAL A 2 -16.24 -3.10 3.08
C VAL A 2 -14.80 -2.63 3.29
N SER A 3 -14.31 -1.76 2.41
CA SER A 3 -13.01 -1.07 2.51
C SER A 3 -13.24 0.34 3.03
N VAL A 4 -12.25 0.94 3.71
CA VAL A 4 -12.28 2.35 4.14
C VAL A 4 -12.66 3.28 2.99
N LEU A 5 -12.10 3.05 1.79
CA LEU A 5 -12.39 3.84 0.60
C LEU A 5 -13.86 3.76 0.18
N SER A 6 -14.49 2.59 0.32
CA SER A 6 -15.90 2.38 0.01
C SER A 6 -16.83 3.06 1.03
N VAL A 7 -16.40 3.19 2.28
CA VAL A 7 -17.17 3.93 3.29
C VAL A 7 -17.07 5.44 3.04
N VAL A 8 -15.88 5.94 2.72
CA VAL A 8 -15.67 7.36 2.39
C VAL A 8 -16.51 7.76 1.18
N SER A 9 -16.61 6.92 0.14
CA SER A 9 -17.39 7.26 -1.06
C SER A 9 -18.90 7.36 -0.86
N GLN A 10 -19.43 6.84 0.25
CA GLN A 10 -20.86 6.81 0.55
C GLN A 10 -21.25 7.71 1.73
N THR A 11 -20.29 8.47 2.27
CA THR A 11 -20.50 9.30 3.47
C THR A 11 -19.77 10.63 3.34
N ASN A 12 -19.92 11.51 4.34
CA ASN A 12 -19.17 12.76 4.44
C ASN A 12 -17.89 12.62 5.29
N MET A 13 -17.38 11.39 5.45
CA MET A 13 -16.14 11.15 6.20
C MET A 13 -14.92 11.36 5.31
N VAL A 14 -13.77 11.56 5.96
CA VAL A 14 -12.45 11.64 5.31
C VAL A 14 -11.53 10.58 5.90
N ALA A 15 -10.57 10.11 5.10
CA ALA A 15 -9.57 9.16 5.54
C ALA A 15 -8.19 9.56 5.01
N ILE A 16 -7.15 9.21 5.77
CA ILE A 16 -5.76 9.25 5.30
C ILE A 16 -5.41 7.85 4.81
N ALA A 17 -4.93 7.75 3.57
CA ALA A 17 -4.54 6.49 2.94
C ALA A 17 -3.19 6.67 2.21
N PRO A 18 -2.46 5.56 1.93
CA PRO A 18 -1.34 5.62 1.00
C PRO A 18 -1.79 6.18 -0.34
N GLU A 19 -0.99 7.10 -0.91
CA GLU A 19 -1.34 7.81 -2.14
C GLU A 19 -1.63 6.84 -3.30
N TRP A 20 -0.77 5.84 -3.49
CA TRP A 20 -0.94 4.83 -4.55
C TRP A 20 -2.29 4.10 -4.46
N LEU A 21 -2.77 3.83 -3.24
CA LEU A 21 -4.03 3.14 -3.00
C LEU A 21 -5.22 4.05 -3.27
N ALA A 22 -5.13 5.33 -2.89
CA ALA A 22 -6.17 6.30 -3.19
C ALA A 22 -6.29 6.55 -4.70
N GLN A 23 -5.16 6.65 -5.41
CA GLN A 23 -5.11 6.84 -6.87
C GLN A 23 -5.68 5.63 -7.63
N GLU A 24 -5.34 4.41 -7.22
CA GLU A 24 -5.82 3.18 -7.88
C GLU A 24 -7.36 3.09 -7.91
N PHE A 25 -8.02 3.62 -6.89
CA PHE A 25 -9.46 3.52 -6.71
C PHE A 25 -10.21 4.85 -6.81
N GLU A 26 -9.54 5.93 -7.22
CA GLU A 26 -10.11 7.28 -7.32
C GLU A 26 -11.34 7.28 -8.22
N GLU A 27 -11.18 6.84 -9.47
CA GLU A 27 -12.28 6.79 -10.44
C GLU A 27 -13.35 5.77 -10.06
N GLN A 28 -12.94 4.59 -9.58
CA GLN A 28 -13.86 3.51 -9.25
C GLN A 28 -14.86 3.90 -8.15
N PHE A 29 -14.41 4.66 -7.15
CA PHE A 29 -15.24 5.08 -6.03
C PHE A 29 -15.66 6.55 -6.11
N GLY A 30 -15.25 7.30 -7.14
CA GLY A 30 -15.53 8.73 -7.25
C GLY A 30 -14.96 9.54 -6.09
N LEU A 31 -13.76 9.19 -5.64
CA LEU A 31 -13.12 9.86 -4.50
C LEU A 31 -12.47 11.17 -4.93
N GLN A 32 -12.43 12.13 -4.01
CA GLN A 32 -11.63 13.34 -4.16
C GLN A 32 -10.34 13.19 -3.35
N LEU A 33 -9.19 13.30 -4.01
CA LEU A 33 -7.89 13.33 -3.35
C LEU A 33 -7.58 14.76 -2.89
N LEU A 34 -7.13 14.89 -1.64
CA LEU A 34 -6.74 16.16 -1.03
C LEU A 34 -5.29 16.05 -0.53
N PRO A 35 -4.49 17.13 -0.62
CA PRO A 35 -3.15 17.13 -0.04
C PRO A 35 -3.25 16.97 1.48
N LEU A 36 -2.29 16.25 2.06
CA LEU A 36 -2.22 16.09 3.50
C LEU A 36 -1.96 17.46 4.17
N PRO A 37 -2.67 17.80 5.26
CA PRO A 37 -2.47 19.05 5.98
C PRO A 37 -1.24 19.01 6.92
N LEU A 38 -0.39 17.99 6.76
CA LEU A 38 0.75 17.67 7.62
C LEU A 38 1.94 17.36 6.73
N GLU A 39 3.14 17.83 7.10
CA GLU A 39 4.36 17.35 6.47
C GLU A 39 4.57 15.88 6.83
N MET A 40 4.68 15.02 5.82
CA MET A 40 4.91 13.60 6.00
C MET A 40 6.05 13.14 5.11
N ASP A 41 7.03 12.49 5.74
CA ASP A 41 8.06 11.76 5.01
C ASP A 41 7.48 10.50 4.37
N SER A 42 8.06 10.11 3.24
CA SER A 42 7.78 8.80 2.64
C SER A 42 8.05 7.69 3.65
N ARG A 43 7.12 6.73 3.76
CA ARG A 43 7.28 5.56 4.63
C ARG A 43 7.87 4.41 3.83
N THR A 44 9.00 3.88 4.27
CA THR A 44 9.62 2.72 3.64
C THR A 44 8.85 1.44 3.99
N CYS A 45 8.46 0.67 2.97
CA CYS A 45 7.94 -0.67 3.14
C CYS A 45 9.10 -1.67 3.14
N TYR A 46 9.16 -2.56 4.14
CA TYR A 46 10.22 -3.55 4.27
C TYR A 46 9.70 -4.95 3.99
N LEU A 47 10.42 -5.70 3.15
CA LEU A 47 10.29 -7.15 3.08
C LEU A 47 11.12 -7.74 4.22
N SER A 48 10.47 -8.46 5.13
CA SER A 48 11.10 -9.05 6.32
C SER A 48 10.78 -10.54 6.40
N TRP A 49 11.76 -11.33 6.82
CA TRP A 49 11.63 -12.77 7.01
C TRP A 49 12.53 -13.24 8.15
N HIS A 50 12.24 -14.43 8.68
CA HIS A 50 13.08 -15.06 9.69
C HIS A 50 14.39 -15.56 9.07
N GLU A 51 15.49 -15.51 9.81
CA GLU A 51 16.85 -15.85 9.30
C GLU A 51 16.91 -17.23 8.64
N THR A 52 16.29 -18.24 9.25
CA THR A 52 16.27 -19.61 8.73
C THR A 52 15.53 -19.74 7.40
N ALA A 53 14.49 -18.93 7.16
CA ALA A 53 13.73 -18.94 5.91
C ALA A 53 14.61 -18.50 4.73
N GLY A 54 15.57 -17.59 4.96
CA GLY A 54 16.51 -17.13 3.93
C GLY A 54 17.44 -18.22 3.40
N GLN A 55 17.56 -19.37 4.07
CA GLN A 55 18.39 -20.48 3.62
C GLN A 55 17.66 -21.42 2.65
N GLU A 56 16.32 -21.39 2.64
CA GLU A 56 15.52 -22.24 1.76
C GLU A 56 15.52 -21.72 0.32
N ARG A 57 15.69 -22.64 -0.64
CA ARG A 57 15.78 -22.27 -2.07
C ARG A 57 14.46 -21.68 -2.60
N SER A 58 13.33 -22.22 -2.17
CA SER A 58 11.99 -21.73 -2.50
C SER A 58 11.78 -20.30 -1.99
N HIS A 59 12.17 -20.04 -0.74
CA HIS A 59 12.06 -18.72 -0.14
C HIS A 59 12.98 -17.71 -0.83
N ARG A 60 14.24 -18.06 -1.11
CA ARG A 60 15.16 -17.17 -1.85
C ARG A 60 14.62 -16.76 -3.21
N TRP A 61 14.09 -17.71 -3.98
CA TRP A 61 13.48 -17.41 -5.27
C TRP A 61 12.31 -16.41 -5.13
N MET A 62 11.43 -16.61 -4.15
CA MET A 62 10.31 -15.71 -3.90
C MET A 62 10.79 -14.32 -3.44
N ALA A 63 11.79 -14.27 -2.56
CA ALA A 63 12.36 -13.01 -2.09
C ALA A 63 12.98 -12.22 -3.24
N GLU A 64 13.76 -12.87 -4.11
CA GLU A 64 14.32 -12.24 -5.32
C GLU A 64 13.23 -11.70 -6.25
N LEU A 65 12.14 -12.46 -6.44
CA LEU A 65 11.00 -12.04 -7.25
C LEU A 65 10.29 -10.82 -6.65
N LEU A 66 10.00 -10.84 -5.34
CA LEU A 66 9.35 -9.73 -4.64
C LEU A 66 10.22 -8.48 -4.65
N ILE A 67 11.53 -8.61 -4.40
CA ILE A 67 12.47 -7.49 -4.48
C ILE A 67 12.44 -6.86 -5.88
N LYS A 68 12.46 -7.69 -6.93
CA LYS A 68 12.40 -7.19 -8.32
C LYS A 68 11.09 -6.45 -8.64
N ILE A 69 9.96 -6.93 -8.11
CA ILE A 69 8.63 -6.33 -8.35
C ILE A 69 8.44 -5.04 -7.54
N CYS A 70 8.94 -5.02 -6.30
CA CYS A 70 8.74 -3.93 -5.35
C CYS A 70 9.80 -2.81 -5.42
N GLN A 71 10.71 -2.83 -6.40
CA GLN A 71 11.78 -1.83 -6.61
C GLN A 71 11.30 -0.46 -7.11
N ARG A 72 10.03 -0.10 -6.87
CA ARG A 72 9.45 1.19 -7.29
C ARG A 72 9.63 2.28 -6.24
#